data_AF-A0A850BDC3-F1
#
_entry.id   AF-A0A850BDC3-F1
#
_cell.length_a   1.000
_cell.length_b   1.000
_cell.length_c   1.000
_cell.angle_alpha   90.00
_cell.angle_beta   90.00
_cell.angle_gamma   90.00
#
_symmetry.space_group_name_H-M   'P 1'
#
loop_
_entity.id
_entity.type
_entity.pdbx_description
1 polymer ?
#
loop_
_entity_poly.entity_id
_entity_poly.type
_entity_poly.pdbx_seq_one_letter_code
_entity_poly.pdbx_strand_id
1 'polypeptide(L)'
;MTSLAGCYTDSAGLDPPLNQLYFPTNLVVSPGGKALYVTNSDFDLQYNGGTVQLLDLESLRSAAITLQDALDKRERGGGTAECVSLKLGPNAQSILNPGPCSPLDLVPFVKKSATIGAFASAAVLTHDPASQKARLFVSVRGDPSVTYFDVADDRNPDAVASAPGCSEANPAFCLVCGQDDRARCSPGHRVGEDATESIRGLILPVEPMGIAATEDGTALVTVHQTEQTASLVANYWGELSGADTRKEAKPYLEYYLGGLPYGPNDVVALPEPRFLSAWDTAAPPPYTKPLYEPGFLATYRAAAELSILRYHSDEGASPRRPFLSRSGGVRINVSSLGDDSRGAAVDATERKACEAGCAESDVECLLFCATSVPLRLYVANRAPPALIIGEITTILAEEEDPASGFAKVTSAFEDVILTGAVPLTFGASRVAVGHVIDEAGERRVRIFAVAFDSRLIFVYDPVASRVESVIRTGRGPHAIAFDTGGEGDGAYSFLYVGHFTDSYIGVVDLDMRRLQTFGSMFLTVGKPVPPRESK
;
A
#
# COMPACT_ATOMS: atom_id res chain seq x y z
N MET A 1 -4.28 34.79 -12.55
CA MET A 1 -5.17 34.34 -11.46
C MET A 1 -4.28 33.96 -10.29
N THR A 2 -4.31 34.74 -9.22
CA THR A 2 -3.52 34.51 -8.01
C THR A 2 -4.30 33.50 -7.16
N SER A 3 -3.90 32.24 -7.20
CA SER A 3 -4.44 31.18 -6.34
C SER A 3 -4.01 31.48 -4.90
N LEU A 4 -4.95 31.82 -4.03
CA LEU A 4 -4.73 31.84 -2.58
C LEU A 4 -4.61 30.38 -2.12
N ALA A 5 -3.38 29.84 -2.12
CA ALA A 5 -3.06 28.64 -1.36
C ALA A 5 -3.08 29.02 0.12
N GLY A 6 -4.19 28.74 0.81
CA GLY A 6 -4.24 28.85 2.26
C GLY A 6 -3.49 27.69 2.88
N CYS A 7 -2.22 27.88 3.25
CA CYS A 7 -1.48 26.90 4.04
C CYS A 7 -2.19 26.72 5.40
N TYR A 8 -2.57 25.49 5.71
CA TYR A 8 -3.13 25.13 7.01
C TYR A 8 -2.00 25.25 8.05
N THR A 9 -2.09 26.23 8.97
CA THR A 9 -1.09 26.41 10.03
C THR A 9 -1.65 25.91 11.36
N ASP A 10 -1.33 24.66 11.70
CA ASP A 10 -1.26 23.96 13.01
C ASP A 10 -2.14 24.35 14.23
N SER A 11 -3.14 25.24 14.16
CA SER A 11 -3.59 25.95 15.37
C SER A 11 -5.09 26.18 15.57
N ALA A 12 -5.98 25.80 14.65
CA ALA A 12 -7.41 26.10 14.78
C ALA A 12 -8.31 24.91 15.22
N GLY A 13 -7.79 23.68 15.26
CA GLY A 13 -8.57 22.47 15.53
C GLY A 13 -8.37 21.83 16.91
N LEU A 14 -9.25 20.91 17.28
CA LEU A 14 -9.07 20.05 18.47
C LEU A 14 -7.96 19.03 18.22
N ASP A 15 -7.34 18.50 19.28
CA ASP A 15 -6.44 17.36 19.13
C ASP A 15 -7.24 16.13 18.65
N PRO A 16 -6.73 15.38 17.65
CA PRO A 16 -7.45 14.23 17.12
C PRO A 16 -7.54 13.09 18.14
N PRO A 17 -8.60 12.25 18.07
CA PRO A 17 -8.76 11.14 18.99
C PRO A 17 -7.72 10.06 18.72
N LEU A 18 -6.84 9.82 19.70
CA LEU A 18 -5.77 8.82 19.59
C LEU A 18 -6.27 7.37 19.75
N ASN A 19 -7.51 7.16 20.18
CA ASN A 19 -8.09 5.85 20.45
C ASN A 19 -9.41 5.61 19.72
N GLN A 20 -9.69 6.39 18.67
CA GLN A 20 -10.85 6.21 17.80
C GLN A 20 -10.43 6.36 16.35
N LEU A 21 -11.08 5.62 15.46
CA LEU A 21 -10.89 5.80 14.03
C LEU A 21 -11.55 7.10 13.58
N TYR A 22 -10.95 7.76 12.59
CA TYR A 22 -11.48 8.98 11.99
C TYR A 22 -11.05 9.07 10.53
N PHE A 23 -11.99 8.91 9.59
CA PHE A 23 -11.69 8.86 8.16
C PHE A 23 -10.49 7.96 7.79
N PRO A 24 -10.54 6.63 8.04
CA PRO A 24 -9.44 5.74 7.70
C PRO A 24 -9.18 5.75 6.18
N THR A 25 -8.01 6.23 5.76
CA THR A 25 -7.62 6.37 4.33
C THR A 25 -6.67 5.27 3.86
N ASN A 26 -5.89 4.67 4.77
CA ASN A 26 -5.00 3.57 4.46
C ASN A 26 -4.91 2.55 5.62
N LEU A 27 -4.69 1.29 5.26
CA LEU A 27 -4.48 0.15 6.15
C LEU A 27 -3.24 -0.59 5.65
N VAL A 28 -2.25 -0.79 6.51
CA VAL A 28 -1.03 -1.53 6.19
C VAL A 28 -0.81 -2.61 7.23
N VAL A 29 -0.73 -3.87 6.80
CA VAL A 29 -0.38 -5.00 7.67
C VAL A 29 1.14 -5.18 7.65
N SER A 30 1.74 -5.37 8.82
CA SER A 30 3.16 -5.71 8.91
C SER A 30 3.42 -7.10 8.31
N PRO A 31 4.58 -7.37 7.68
CA PRO A 31 4.81 -8.66 7.01
C PRO A 31 4.70 -9.87 7.93
N GLY A 32 5.08 -9.75 9.21
CA GLY A 32 4.93 -10.80 10.21
C GLY A 32 3.49 -10.96 10.73
N GLY A 33 2.56 -10.10 10.31
CA GLY A 33 1.15 -10.18 10.67
C GLY A 33 0.87 -9.83 12.14
N LYS A 34 1.77 -9.14 12.85
CA LYS A 34 1.54 -8.75 14.25
C LYS A 34 0.84 -7.40 14.39
N ALA A 35 1.06 -6.51 13.43
CA ALA A 35 0.63 -5.11 13.48
C ALA A 35 -0.27 -4.74 12.30
N LEU A 36 -1.29 -3.93 12.59
CA LEU A 36 -2.09 -3.24 11.58
C LEU A 36 -1.95 -1.73 11.80
N TYR A 37 -1.31 -1.05 10.85
CA TYR A 37 -1.20 0.40 10.83
C TYR A 37 -2.43 0.99 10.14
N VAL A 38 -3.12 1.87 10.84
CA VAL A 38 -4.31 2.58 10.35
C VAL A 38 -3.99 4.05 10.21
N THR A 39 -4.02 4.54 8.98
CA THR A 39 -3.88 5.97 8.69
C THR A 39 -5.27 6.60 8.67
N ASN A 40 -5.50 7.52 9.59
CA ASN A 40 -6.71 8.32 9.76
C ASN A 40 -6.46 9.74 9.28
N SER A 41 -7.49 10.36 8.74
CA SER A 41 -7.42 11.69 8.16
C SER A 41 -8.39 12.64 8.86
N ASP A 42 -8.37 13.92 8.52
CA ASP A 42 -9.24 14.96 9.07
C ASP A 42 -9.88 15.76 7.94
N PHE A 43 -10.79 15.09 7.20
CA PHE A 43 -11.36 15.66 5.99
C PHE A 43 -12.40 16.76 6.23
N ASP A 44 -13.01 16.79 7.41
CA ASP A 44 -13.98 17.81 7.80
C ASP A 44 -13.38 18.91 8.69
N LEU A 45 -12.05 18.91 8.86
CA LEU A 45 -11.29 19.93 9.59
C LEU A 45 -11.77 20.12 11.03
N GLN A 46 -12.30 19.07 11.65
CA GLN A 46 -12.71 19.12 13.04
C GLN A 46 -11.49 19.17 13.96
N TYR A 47 -10.39 18.53 13.56
CA TYR A 47 -9.18 18.41 14.34
C TYR A 47 -8.05 19.28 13.77
N ASN A 48 -6.89 19.23 14.42
CA ASN A 48 -5.68 19.91 13.98
C ASN A 48 -4.73 18.98 13.19
N GLY A 49 -5.18 17.77 12.83
CA GLY A 49 -4.36 16.76 12.18
C GLY A 49 -5.04 15.40 12.04
N GLY A 50 -4.45 14.53 11.22
CA GLY A 50 -4.80 13.11 11.14
C GLY A 50 -4.06 12.29 12.21
N THR A 51 -4.26 10.98 12.21
CA THR A 51 -3.49 10.08 13.08
C THR A 51 -2.98 8.85 12.35
N VAL A 52 -1.88 8.29 12.83
CA VAL A 52 -1.50 6.91 12.54
C VAL A 52 -1.68 6.10 13.82
N GLN A 53 -2.48 5.04 13.75
CA GLN A 53 -2.73 4.14 14.87
C GLN A 53 -2.12 2.78 14.57
N LEU A 54 -1.39 2.24 15.52
CA LEU A 54 -0.83 0.90 15.48
C LEU A 54 -1.70 -0.04 16.31
N LEU A 55 -2.37 -0.95 15.62
CA LEU A 55 -3.26 -1.95 16.21
C LEU A 55 -2.55 -3.31 16.35
N ASP A 56 -2.93 -4.04 17.40
CA ASP A 56 -2.57 -5.44 17.63
C ASP A 56 -3.42 -6.34 16.77
N LEU A 57 -2.86 -6.72 15.62
CA LEU A 57 -3.54 -7.51 14.60
C LEU A 57 -3.77 -8.94 15.08
N GLU A 58 -2.86 -9.50 15.86
CA GLU A 58 -3.00 -10.85 16.41
C GLU A 58 -4.20 -10.94 17.36
N SER A 59 -4.30 -10.01 18.31
CA SER A 59 -5.47 -9.94 19.21
C SER A 59 -6.77 -9.70 18.44
N LEU A 60 -6.73 -8.84 17.41
CA LEU A 60 -7.90 -8.55 16.58
C LEU A 60 -8.33 -9.78 15.76
N ARG A 61 -7.37 -10.51 15.19
CA ARG A 61 -7.57 -11.76 14.46
C ARG A 61 -8.15 -12.83 15.37
N SER A 62 -7.63 -13.02 16.58
CA SER A 62 -8.18 -14.00 17.52
C SER A 62 -9.65 -13.68 17.86
N ALA A 63 -10.00 -12.40 17.99
CA ALA A 63 -11.40 -11.99 18.15
C ALA A 63 -12.24 -12.30 16.89
N ALA A 64 -11.71 -12.01 15.70
CA ALA A 64 -12.37 -12.33 14.43
C ALA A 64 -12.61 -13.84 14.26
N ILE A 65 -11.61 -14.69 14.52
CA ILE A 65 -11.74 -16.16 14.49
C ILE A 65 -12.80 -16.61 15.49
N THR A 66 -12.77 -16.09 16.72
CA THR A 66 -13.76 -16.44 17.76
C THR A 66 -15.19 -16.19 17.29
N LEU A 67 -15.44 -15.02 16.68
CA LEU A 67 -16.77 -14.69 16.17
C LEU A 67 -17.13 -15.49 14.92
N GLN A 68 -16.18 -15.67 13.99
CA GLN A 68 -16.36 -16.46 12.78
C GLN A 68 -16.77 -17.90 13.12
N ASP A 69 -16.06 -18.55 14.04
CA ASP A 69 -16.37 -19.91 14.50
C ASP A 69 -17.74 -20.01 15.18
N ALA A 70 -18.17 -18.97 15.89
CA ALA A 70 -19.50 -18.90 16.48
C ALA A 70 -20.58 -18.79 15.39
N LEU A 71 -20.34 -17.99 14.35
CA LEU A 71 -21.26 -17.78 13.23
C LEU A 71 -21.36 -18.99 12.30
N ASP A 72 -20.26 -19.71 12.07
CA ASP A 72 -20.24 -20.87 11.17
C ASP A 72 -20.99 -22.09 11.75
N LYS A 73 -21.03 -22.21 13.09
CA LYS A 73 -21.80 -23.25 13.80
C LYS A 73 -23.31 -23.01 13.80
N ARG A 74 -23.79 -21.93 13.17
CA ARG A 74 -25.19 -21.53 13.20
C ARG A 74 -26.05 -22.49 12.37
N GLU A 75 -26.94 -23.23 13.03
CA GLU A 75 -28.07 -23.86 12.36
C GLU A 75 -28.99 -22.76 11.80
N ARG A 76 -29.50 -22.93 10.57
CA ARG A 76 -30.36 -21.97 9.87
C ARG A 76 -31.57 -21.57 10.75
N GLY A 77 -31.47 -20.46 11.49
CA GLY A 77 -32.53 -19.94 12.36
C GLY A 77 -32.12 -19.29 13.69
N GLY A 78 -30.85 -19.35 14.11
CA GLY A 78 -30.40 -18.82 15.42
C GLY A 78 -30.27 -17.29 15.48
N GLY A 79 -30.62 -16.67 16.62
CA GLY A 79 -30.67 -15.21 16.86
C GLY A 79 -29.32 -14.53 17.09
N THR A 80 -29.20 -13.75 18.18
CA THR A 80 -28.03 -12.91 18.54
C THR A 80 -27.02 -13.62 19.46
N ALA A 81 -27.09 -14.94 19.56
CA ALA A 81 -26.38 -15.71 20.59
C ALA A 81 -24.86 -15.78 20.31
N GLU A 82 -24.48 -15.69 19.05
CA GLU A 82 -23.12 -15.82 18.55
C GLU A 82 -22.28 -14.57 18.92
N CYS A 83 -22.92 -13.40 18.97
CA CYS A 83 -22.29 -12.15 19.39
C CYS A 83 -21.83 -12.17 20.85
N VAL A 84 -22.43 -13.03 21.69
CA VAL A 84 -22.07 -13.17 23.12
C VAL A 84 -20.66 -13.71 23.30
N SER A 85 -20.11 -14.43 22.31
CA SER A 85 -18.71 -14.92 22.33
C SER A 85 -17.69 -13.80 22.57
N LEU A 86 -17.98 -12.59 22.07
CA LEU A 86 -17.19 -11.37 22.26
C LEU A 86 -17.89 -10.34 23.16
N LYS A 87 -18.94 -10.73 23.89
CA LYS A 87 -19.78 -9.82 24.70
C LYS A 87 -20.39 -8.67 23.89
N LEU A 88 -20.69 -8.93 22.61
CA LEU A 88 -21.34 -7.97 21.70
C LEU A 88 -22.86 -8.18 21.70
N GLY A 89 -23.60 -7.10 21.46
CA GLY A 89 -25.04 -7.14 21.24
C GLY A 89 -25.39 -7.36 19.77
N PRO A 90 -26.69 -7.44 19.42
CA PRO A 90 -27.14 -7.34 18.03
C PRO A 90 -26.69 -6.05 17.35
N ASN A 91 -26.42 -6.13 16.05
CA ASN A 91 -26.32 -4.96 15.21
C ASN A 91 -27.70 -4.42 14.81
N ALA A 92 -28.06 -3.23 15.29
CA ALA A 92 -29.31 -2.56 14.92
C ALA A 92 -29.23 -1.84 13.55
N GLN A 93 -28.05 -1.73 12.94
CA GLN A 93 -27.78 -0.88 11.78
C GLN A 93 -27.09 -1.65 10.62
N SER A 94 -27.45 -2.91 10.41
CA SER A 94 -26.84 -3.81 9.42
C SER A 94 -26.87 -3.34 7.96
N ILE A 95 -27.67 -2.31 7.64
CA ILE A 95 -27.68 -1.66 6.33
C ILE A 95 -26.50 -0.66 6.18
N LEU A 96 -26.13 0.05 7.25
CA LEU A 96 -25.10 1.09 7.24
C LEU A 96 -23.71 0.52 7.58
N ASN A 97 -23.67 -0.38 8.55
CA ASN A 97 -22.50 -1.13 8.97
C ASN A 97 -22.86 -2.61 8.96
N PRO A 98 -22.73 -3.30 7.82
CA PRO A 98 -23.04 -4.73 7.71
C PRO A 98 -22.41 -5.62 8.78
N GLY A 99 -23.02 -6.78 9.00
CA GLY A 99 -22.61 -7.76 10.00
C GLY A 99 -23.66 -7.95 11.10
N PRO A 100 -23.66 -9.12 11.77
CA PRO A 100 -24.70 -9.50 12.74
C PRO A 100 -24.55 -8.83 14.12
N CYS A 101 -23.33 -8.45 14.51
CA CYS A 101 -23.02 -8.01 15.87
C CYS A 101 -22.75 -6.50 15.97
N SER A 102 -23.01 -5.92 17.13
CA SER A 102 -22.65 -4.54 17.46
C SER A 102 -21.13 -4.35 17.34
N PRO A 103 -20.65 -3.13 17.06
CA PRO A 103 -19.23 -2.85 16.92
C PRO A 103 -18.40 -3.33 18.12
N LEU A 104 -17.26 -3.95 17.83
CA LEU A 104 -16.21 -4.29 18.78
C LEU A 104 -15.47 -3.02 19.18
N ASP A 105 -15.20 -2.86 20.48
CA ASP A 105 -14.43 -1.72 20.98
C ASP A 105 -12.99 -1.75 20.44
N LEU A 106 -12.52 -0.61 19.94
CA LEU A 106 -11.19 -0.47 19.34
C LEU A 106 -10.09 -0.36 20.40
N VAL A 107 -10.40 0.27 21.54
CA VAL A 107 -9.42 0.68 22.55
C VAL A 107 -8.48 -0.45 22.98
N PRO A 108 -8.93 -1.70 23.22
CA PRO A 108 -8.04 -2.80 23.61
C PRO A 108 -6.95 -3.16 22.58
N PHE A 109 -7.18 -2.82 21.31
CA PHE A 109 -6.29 -3.17 20.21
C PHE A 109 -5.29 -2.05 19.88
N VAL A 110 -5.57 -0.79 20.26
CA VAL A 110 -4.66 0.35 20.02
C VAL A 110 -3.45 0.25 20.94
N LYS A 111 -2.26 0.02 20.37
CA LYS A 111 -1.00 -0.04 21.13
C LYS A 111 -0.25 1.28 21.15
N LYS A 112 -0.24 1.98 20.02
CA LYS A 112 0.41 3.29 19.84
C LYS A 112 -0.38 4.12 18.85
N SER A 113 -0.30 5.44 19.02
CA SER A 113 -0.90 6.41 18.11
C SER A 113 0.01 7.61 18.00
N ALA A 114 0.01 8.23 16.83
CA ALA A 114 0.74 9.44 16.53
C ALA A 114 -0.15 10.41 15.76
N THR A 115 0.00 11.70 16.01
CA THR A 115 -0.66 12.77 15.26
C THR A 115 0.25 13.21 14.11
N ILE A 116 -0.31 13.24 12.92
CA ILE A 116 0.29 13.79 11.69
C ILE A 116 -0.54 14.99 11.24
N GLY A 117 -0.12 15.72 10.22
CA GLY A 117 -0.96 16.78 9.71
C GLY A 117 -2.23 16.28 9.03
N ALA A 118 -3.08 17.22 8.61
CA ALA A 118 -4.41 16.90 8.10
C ALA A 118 -4.35 16.30 6.68
N PHE A 119 -5.42 15.62 6.27
CA PHE A 119 -5.56 15.09 4.91
C PHE A 119 -4.51 14.03 4.52
N ALA A 120 -4.28 13.05 5.38
CA ALA A 120 -3.45 11.88 5.07
C ALA A 120 -4.08 11.03 3.96
N SER A 121 -3.32 10.68 2.92
CA SER A 121 -3.86 10.13 1.66
C SER A 121 -3.53 8.65 1.45
N ALA A 122 -2.25 8.29 1.59
CA ALA A 122 -1.76 6.94 1.35
C ALA A 122 -0.60 6.62 2.30
N ALA A 123 -0.33 5.33 2.46
CA ALA A 123 0.78 4.85 3.25
C ALA A 123 1.44 3.63 2.59
N VAL A 124 2.74 3.48 2.81
CA VAL A 124 3.53 2.31 2.39
C VAL A 124 4.51 1.94 3.50
N LEU A 125 4.66 0.65 3.78
CA LEU A 125 5.64 0.11 4.70
C LEU A 125 6.81 -0.43 3.89
N THR A 126 8.03 -0.04 4.28
CA THR A 126 9.26 -0.50 3.65
C THR A 126 10.17 -1.16 4.67
N HIS A 127 11.06 -2.01 4.18
CA HIS A 127 12.02 -2.73 5.01
C HIS A 127 13.40 -2.65 4.39
N ASP A 128 14.42 -2.62 5.24
CA ASP A 128 15.80 -2.80 4.78
C ASP A 128 16.00 -4.29 4.45
N PRO A 129 16.37 -4.67 3.23
CA PRO A 129 16.69 -6.08 2.93
C PRO A 129 17.95 -6.56 3.65
N ALA A 130 18.87 -5.65 4.02
CA ALA A 130 20.15 -5.99 4.64
C ALA A 130 20.13 -5.94 6.18
N SER A 131 19.09 -5.34 6.79
CA SER A 131 18.97 -5.23 8.25
C SER A 131 17.54 -5.43 8.74
N GLN A 132 17.34 -5.59 10.04
CA GLN A 132 16.00 -5.70 10.65
C GLN A 132 15.42 -4.30 10.95
N LYS A 133 15.34 -3.45 9.92
CA LYS A 133 14.76 -2.10 10.01
C LYS A 133 13.54 -2.00 9.13
N ALA A 134 12.54 -1.28 9.61
CA ALA A 134 11.31 -1.01 8.87
C ALA A 134 10.87 0.44 9.07
N ARG A 135 10.29 1.03 8.03
CA ARG A 135 9.72 2.38 8.06
C ARG A 135 8.35 2.44 7.40
N LEU A 136 7.40 3.04 8.09
CA LEU A 136 6.10 3.39 7.51
C LEU A 136 6.17 4.82 6.98
N PHE A 137 5.73 5.05 5.75
CA PHE A 137 5.65 6.37 5.12
C PHE A 137 4.20 6.71 4.85
N VAL A 138 3.81 7.97 5.10
CA VAL A 138 2.46 8.48 4.91
C VAL A 138 2.52 9.79 4.15
N SER A 139 1.80 9.88 3.03
CA SER A 139 1.61 11.13 2.28
C SER A 139 0.55 12.00 2.94
N VAL A 140 0.87 13.27 3.18
CA VAL A 140 -0.02 14.21 3.90
C VAL A 140 -0.21 15.50 3.12
N ARG A 141 -1.48 15.89 2.88
CA ARG A 141 -1.80 17.04 2.02
C ARG A 141 -1.92 18.37 2.76
N GLY A 142 -2.34 18.36 4.02
CA GLY A 142 -2.61 19.57 4.80
C GLY A 142 -1.34 20.38 5.08
N ASP A 143 -0.28 19.67 5.47
CA ASP A 143 1.11 20.10 5.58
C ASP A 143 1.92 19.26 4.56
N PRO A 144 2.07 19.75 3.30
CA PRO A 144 2.66 18.99 2.21
C PRO A 144 3.96 18.28 2.59
N SER A 145 3.85 16.99 2.90
CA SER A 145 4.95 16.20 3.44
C SER A 145 4.76 14.71 3.16
N VAL A 146 5.86 13.98 3.25
CA VAL A 146 5.83 12.54 3.50
C VAL A 146 6.29 12.32 4.94
N THR A 147 5.34 12.06 5.84
CA THR A 147 5.67 11.73 7.23
C THR A 147 6.16 10.29 7.32
N TYR A 148 7.28 10.04 7.99
CA TYR A 148 7.77 8.68 8.20
C TYR A 148 7.86 8.30 9.68
N PHE A 149 7.73 7.00 9.93
CA PHE A 149 7.83 6.39 11.23
C PHE A 149 8.87 5.28 11.18
N ASP A 150 9.78 5.25 12.14
CA ASP A 150 10.52 4.04 12.41
C ASP A 150 9.59 3.08 13.17
N VAL A 151 9.47 1.86 12.65
CA VAL A 151 8.55 0.84 13.16
C VAL A 151 9.27 -0.49 13.37
N ALA A 152 8.59 -1.44 14.02
CA ALA A 152 9.14 -2.77 14.24
C ALA A 152 9.23 -3.53 12.92
N ASP A 153 10.34 -4.24 12.72
CA ASP A 153 10.45 -5.27 11.68
C ASP A 153 10.09 -6.62 12.29
N ASP A 154 8.91 -7.15 11.94
CA ASP A 154 8.38 -8.40 12.46
C ASP A 154 8.49 -9.56 11.47
N ARG A 155 9.23 -9.39 10.36
CA ARG A 155 9.50 -10.46 9.38
C ARG A 155 10.13 -11.70 10.03
N ASN A 156 10.98 -11.51 11.04
CA ASN A 156 11.50 -12.58 11.87
C ASN A 156 10.77 -12.59 13.23
N PRO A 157 9.88 -13.57 13.49
CA PRO A 157 9.12 -13.61 14.74
C PRO A 157 10.01 -13.81 15.97
N ASP A 158 11.19 -14.43 15.82
CA ASP A 158 12.13 -14.74 16.90
C ASP A 158 13.10 -13.58 17.19
N ALA A 159 13.20 -12.62 16.26
CA ALA A 159 14.16 -11.52 16.32
C ALA A 159 13.51 -10.18 15.96
N VAL A 160 12.34 -9.90 16.54
CA VAL A 160 11.65 -8.62 16.34
C VAL A 160 12.53 -7.49 16.85
N ALA A 161 13.18 -6.79 15.92
CA ALA A 161 14.06 -5.69 16.25
C ALA A 161 13.23 -4.43 16.49
N SER A 162 13.36 -3.88 17.68
CA SER A 162 12.88 -2.54 17.97
C SER A 162 13.72 -1.51 17.23
N ALA A 163 13.08 -0.58 16.53
CA ALA A 163 13.76 0.61 16.05
C ALA A 163 14.28 1.48 17.23
N PRO A 164 15.24 2.39 16.98
CA PRO A 164 15.66 3.36 17.99
C PRO A 164 14.46 4.15 18.54
N GLY A 165 14.37 4.27 19.87
CA GLY A 165 13.26 4.98 20.53
C GLY A 165 12.01 4.12 20.84
N CYS A 166 12.00 2.85 20.45
CA CYS A 166 10.95 1.92 20.86
C CYS A 166 11.22 1.36 22.27
N SER A 167 10.15 0.92 22.95
CA SER A 167 10.27 0.25 24.25
C SER A 167 10.67 -1.22 24.07
N GLU A 168 11.69 -1.67 24.80
CA GLU A 168 12.08 -3.09 24.86
C GLU A 168 10.98 -4.00 25.41
N ALA A 169 10.03 -3.45 26.19
CA ALA A 169 8.97 -4.23 26.81
C ALA A 169 7.95 -4.79 25.79
N ASN A 170 7.86 -4.19 24.61
CA ASN A 170 6.99 -4.70 23.56
C ASN A 170 7.52 -4.34 22.16
N PRO A 171 8.53 -5.07 21.67
CA PRO A 171 9.30 -4.69 20.50
C PRO A 171 8.47 -4.75 19.21
N ALA A 172 7.38 -5.51 19.17
CA ALA A 172 6.49 -5.62 18.02
C ALA A 172 5.60 -4.39 17.80
N PHE A 173 5.40 -3.55 18.84
CA PHE A 173 4.50 -2.40 18.74
C PHE A 173 5.25 -1.08 18.83
N CYS A 174 6.07 -0.82 17.81
CA CYS A 174 6.79 0.43 17.66
C CYS A 174 6.19 1.36 16.60
N LEU A 175 6.07 2.64 16.96
CA LEU A 175 5.64 3.72 16.08
C LEU A 175 6.31 5.03 16.52
N VAL A 176 7.48 5.36 15.95
CA VAL A 176 8.30 6.50 16.37
C VAL A 176 8.45 7.52 15.25
N CYS A 177 8.10 8.78 15.52
CA CYS A 177 8.31 9.92 14.61
C CYS A 177 8.79 11.18 15.34
N GLY A 178 9.57 11.01 16.42
CA GLY A 178 10.00 12.10 17.30
C GLY A 178 8.83 12.84 17.95
N GLN A 179 7.81 12.09 18.38
CA GLN A 179 6.53 12.64 18.85
C GLN A 179 6.71 13.53 20.10
N ASP A 180 5.93 14.61 20.19
CA ASP A 180 5.84 15.43 21.41
C ASP A 180 4.86 14.86 22.46
N ASP A 181 4.63 15.59 23.55
CA ASP A 181 3.71 15.20 24.63
C ASP A 181 2.23 15.09 24.17
N ARG A 182 1.89 15.62 22.98
CA ARG A 182 0.57 15.49 22.34
C ARG A 182 0.56 14.43 21.24
N ALA A 183 1.58 13.58 21.22
CA ALA A 183 1.83 12.55 20.22
C ALA A 183 2.03 13.09 18.78
N ARG A 184 2.26 14.38 18.58
CA ARG A 184 2.46 14.96 17.24
C ARG A 184 3.87 14.71 16.74
N CYS A 185 3.99 14.18 15.53
CA CYS A 185 5.29 13.92 14.90
C CYS A 185 6.10 15.22 14.77
N SER A 186 7.39 15.13 15.09
CA SER A 186 8.30 16.28 14.95
C SER A 186 8.52 16.65 13.47
N PRO A 187 8.92 17.91 13.19
CA PRO A 187 9.29 18.32 11.83
C PRO A 187 10.39 17.46 11.19
N GLY A 188 11.34 16.94 11.98
CA GLY A 188 12.42 16.07 11.47
C GLY A 188 11.96 14.71 10.92
N HIS A 189 10.68 14.38 11.09
CA HIS A 189 10.03 13.21 10.51
C HIS A 189 9.07 13.53 9.36
N ARG A 190 9.02 14.78 8.89
CA ARG A 190 8.13 15.26 7.82
C ARG A 190 8.95 15.68 6.60
N VAL A 191 9.15 14.74 5.69
CA VAL A 191 10.05 14.93 4.54
C VAL A 191 9.46 15.97 3.59
N GLY A 192 10.28 16.98 3.29
CA GLY A 192 10.01 17.98 2.27
C GLY A 192 9.34 19.28 2.76
N GLU A 193 9.16 19.46 4.07
CA GLU A 193 8.73 20.75 4.65
C GLU A 193 9.87 21.79 4.68
N ASP A 194 11.12 21.35 4.89
CA ASP A 194 12.29 22.22 5.01
C ASP A 194 13.23 22.06 3.80
N ALA A 195 13.35 23.13 3.01
CA ALA A 195 14.23 23.19 1.85
C ALA A 195 15.71 22.94 2.19
N THR A 196 16.13 23.22 3.42
CA THR A 196 17.53 23.08 3.84
C THR A 196 17.95 21.62 4.02
N GLU A 197 16.99 20.69 4.16
CA GLU A 197 17.27 19.25 4.21
C GLU A 197 17.57 18.66 2.83
N SER A 198 17.14 19.32 1.76
CA SER A 198 17.42 18.90 0.39
C SER A 198 18.69 19.58 -0.13
N ILE A 199 19.63 18.79 -0.66
CA ILE A 199 20.83 19.33 -1.33
C ILE A 199 20.51 20.17 -2.57
N ARG A 200 19.27 20.09 -3.06
CA ARG A 200 18.73 20.86 -4.19
C ARG A 200 17.83 22.02 -3.75
N GLY A 201 17.65 22.26 -2.45
CA GLY A 201 16.77 23.31 -1.94
C GLY A 201 15.28 23.07 -2.22
N LEU A 202 14.87 21.80 -2.30
CA LEU A 202 13.52 21.41 -2.70
C LEU A 202 12.55 21.43 -1.53
N ILE A 203 11.31 21.82 -1.82
CA ILE A 203 10.13 21.65 -0.95
C ILE A 203 9.20 20.68 -1.66
N LEU A 204 8.50 19.84 -0.91
CA LEU A 204 7.55 18.91 -1.49
C LEU A 204 6.41 19.69 -2.16
N PRO A 205 6.08 19.40 -3.44
CA PRO A 205 4.89 19.93 -4.10
C PRO A 205 3.61 19.67 -3.31
N VAL A 206 2.60 20.52 -3.46
CA VAL A 206 1.37 20.39 -2.66
C VAL A 206 0.57 19.13 -3.02
N GLU A 207 -0.32 18.74 -2.12
CA GLU A 207 -1.25 17.63 -2.30
C GLU A 207 -0.63 16.27 -2.71
N PRO A 208 0.40 15.77 -1.98
CA PRO A 208 0.86 14.39 -2.17
C PRO A 208 -0.29 13.39 -1.93
N MET A 209 -0.46 12.46 -2.86
CA MET A 209 -1.61 11.56 -2.93
C MET A 209 -1.15 10.10 -2.80
N GLY A 210 -1.04 9.35 -3.89
CA GLY A 210 -0.47 8.00 -3.87
C GLY A 210 1.01 8.00 -3.48
N ILE A 211 1.47 6.91 -2.86
CA ILE A 211 2.87 6.66 -2.54
C ILE A 211 3.20 5.18 -2.75
N ALA A 212 4.34 4.89 -3.35
CA ALA A 212 4.88 3.54 -3.52
C ALA A 212 6.40 3.55 -3.29
N ALA A 213 6.95 2.38 -2.99
CA ALA A 213 8.38 2.20 -2.75
C ALA A 213 8.93 1.02 -3.56
N THR A 214 10.21 1.07 -3.91
CA THR A 214 10.97 -0.09 -4.40
C THR A 214 10.97 -1.22 -3.37
N GLU A 215 11.23 -2.45 -3.81
CA GLU A 215 11.19 -3.65 -2.93
C GLU A 215 12.26 -3.60 -1.83
N ASP A 216 13.40 -2.96 -2.09
CA ASP A 216 14.47 -2.68 -1.12
C ASP A 216 14.18 -1.48 -0.20
N GLY A 217 13.06 -0.79 -0.44
CA GLY A 217 12.62 0.36 0.33
C GLY A 217 13.50 1.60 0.22
N THR A 218 14.44 1.68 -0.73
CA THR A 218 15.40 2.79 -0.83
C THR A 218 14.90 3.98 -1.64
N ALA A 219 13.94 3.77 -2.55
CA ALA A 219 13.33 4.83 -3.33
C ALA A 219 11.81 4.80 -3.19
N LEU A 220 11.24 5.95 -2.84
CA LEU A 220 9.80 6.16 -2.75
C LEU A 220 9.36 7.22 -3.75
N VAL A 221 8.23 6.99 -4.39
CA VAL A 221 7.60 7.96 -5.29
C VAL A 221 6.24 8.33 -4.73
N THR A 222 5.97 9.63 -4.63
CA THR A 222 4.64 10.15 -4.35
C THR A 222 4.17 11.07 -5.46
N VAL A 223 2.91 10.96 -5.86
CA VAL A 223 2.31 11.78 -6.94
C VAL A 223 1.49 12.92 -6.37
N HIS A 224 1.45 14.05 -7.07
CA HIS A 224 0.79 15.27 -6.60
C HIS A 224 -0.44 15.59 -7.43
N GLN A 225 -1.61 15.63 -6.78
CA GLN A 225 -2.88 15.63 -7.49
C GLN A 225 -3.12 16.91 -8.31
N THR A 226 -2.66 18.06 -7.85
CA THR A 226 -2.87 19.36 -8.52
C THR A 226 -1.67 19.91 -9.27
N GLU A 227 -0.47 19.38 -9.05
CA GLU A 227 0.78 19.96 -9.58
C GLU A 227 1.39 19.27 -10.80
N GLN A 228 0.75 18.23 -11.35
CA GLN A 228 1.31 17.47 -12.50
C GLN A 228 2.74 16.97 -12.23
N THR A 229 3.03 16.63 -10.98
CA THR A 229 4.37 16.25 -10.51
C THR A 229 4.36 14.90 -9.79
N ALA A 230 5.55 14.28 -9.74
CA ALA A 230 5.85 13.17 -8.86
C ALA A 230 7.17 13.43 -8.13
N SER A 231 7.19 13.29 -6.82
CA SER A 231 8.36 13.49 -5.98
C SER A 231 9.04 12.18 -5.64
N LEU A 232 10.37 12.23 -5.61
CA LEU A 232 11.25 11.15 -5.18
C LEU A 232 11.75 11.43 -3.77
N VAL A 233 11.42 10.52 -2.87
CA VAL A 233 12.04 10.46 -1.54
C VAL A 233 13.02 9.29 -1.55
N ALA A 234 14.31 9.58 -1.34
CA ALA A 234 15.29 8.52 -1.11
C ALA A 234 15.34 8.20 0.38
N ASN A 235 15.20 6.93 0.72
CA ASN A 235 15.24 6.43 2.08
C ASN A 235 16.58 5.77 2.34
N TYR A 236 17.43 6.44 3.11
CA TYR A 236 18.72 5.89 3.51
C TYR A 236 18.60 5.15 4.85
N TRP A 237 18.89 3.86 4.82
CA TRP A 237 18.87 2.97 5.99
C TRP A 237 20.10 3.13 6.91
N GLY A 238 21.19 3.70 6.39
CA GLY A 238 22.45 3.95 7.10
C GLY A 238 22.99 5.36 6.83
N GLU A 239 24.04 5.74 7.56
CA GLU A 239 24.70 7.03 7.36
C GLU A 239 25.36 7.09 5.98
N LEU A 240 25.18 8.21 5.29
CA LEU A 240 25.89 8.47 4.04
C LEU A 240 27.34 8.85 4.35
N SER A 241 28.26 8.30 3.56
CA SER A 241 29.69 8.56 3.70
C SER A 241 30.21 9.56 2.67
N GLY A 242 31.41 10.09 2.90
CA GLY A 242 32.12 10.94 1.95
C GLY A 242 31.74 12.42 2.01
N ALA A 243 31.62 13.06 0.85
CA ALA A 243 31.35 14.50 0.71
C ALA A 243 29.87 14.88 0.90
N ASP A 244 29.01 13.91 1.19
CA ASP A 244 27.58 14.16 1.43
C ASP A 244 27.37 14.88 2.77
N THR A 245 26.64 15.99 2.73
CA THR A 245 26.33 16.76 3.93
C THR A 245 25.18 16.14 4.73
N ARG A 246 24.41 15.24 4.12
CA ARG A 246 23.34 14.48 4.76
C ARG A 246 23.94 13.34 5.56
N LYS A 247 24.22 13.59 6.84
CA LYS A 247 24.88 12.59 7.71
C LYS A 247 23.91 11.68 8.44
N GLU A 248 22.64 12.04 8.50
CA GLU A 248 21.63 11.29 9.24
C GLU A 248 21.07 10.16 8.38
N ALA A 249 20.91 8.97 8.98
CA ALA A 249 20.26 7.84 8.36
C ALA A 249 18.74 8.06 8.32
N LYS A 250 18.27 8.98 7.48
CA LYS A 250 16.85 9.33 7.33
C LYS A 250 16.45 9.50 5.85
N PRO A 251 15.15 9.58 5.56
CA PRO A 251 14.69 9.86 4.20
C PRO A 251 14.83 11.34 3.83
N TYR A 252 15.08 11.62 2.55
CA TYR A 252 15.24 12.97 2.02
C TYR A 252 14.44 13.16 0.72
N LEU A 253 13.92 14.38 0.52
CA LEU A 253 13.37 14.79 -0.76
C LEU A 253 14.51 15.07 -1.74
N GLU A 254 14.66 14.16 -2.71
CA GLU A 254 15.76 14.22 -3.65
C GLU A 254 15.38 14.94 -4.93
N TYR A 255 14.19 14.71 -5.47
CA TYR A 255 13.80 15.21 -6.77
C TYR A 255 12.29 15.36 -6.88
N TYR A 256 11.82 16.16 -7.81
CA TYR A 256 10.47 15.99 -8.35
C TYR A 256 10.51 16.12 -9.87
N LEU A 257 9.74 15.24 -10.51
CA LEU A 257 9.50 15.21 -11.94
C LEU A 257 8.25 16.03 -12.23
N GLY A 258 8.35 17.03 -13.11
CA GLY A 258 7.21 17.78 -13.62
C GLY A 258 6.72 17.27 -14.98
N GLY A 259 5.64 17.89 -15.49
CA GLY A 259 5.12 17.60 -16.83
C GLY A 259 4.37 16.28 -16.94
N LEU A 260 3.84 15.75 -15.82
CA LEU A 260 2.91 14.64 -15.85
C LEU A 260 1.54 15.11 -16.38
N PRO A 261 0.70 14.18 -16.86
CA PRO A 261 -0.70 14.48 -17.17
C PRO A 261 -1.46 15.03 -15.95
N TYR A 262 -2.58 15.71 -16.23
CA TYR A 262 -3.43 16.31 -15.21
C TYR A 262 -4.01 15.26 -14.24
N GLY A 263 -4.03 15.63 -12.96
CA GLY A 263 -4.62 14.82 -11.90
C GLY A 263 -3.88 13.52 -11.59
N PRO A 264 -2.54 13.49 -11.42
CA PRO A 264 -1.88 12.29 -10.87
C PRO A 264 -2.60 11.81 -9.62
N ASN A 265 -2.92 10.53 -9.52
CA ASN A 265 -3.80 10.03 -8.46
C ASN A 265 -3.11 9.00 -7.57
N ASP A 266 -2.68 7.90 -8.17
CA ASP A 266 -2.00 6.83 -7.43
C ASP A 266 -0.70 6.44 -8.14
N VAL A 267 0.15 5.71 -7.41
CA VAL A 267 1.38 5.16 -7.95
C VAL A 267 1.62 3.76 -7.36
N VAL A 268 2.11 2.84 -8.19
CA VAL A 268 2.49 1.48 -7.77
C VAL A 268 3.90 1.17 -8.26
N ALA A 269 4.70 0.50 -7.44
CA ALA A 269 6.04 0.05 -7.83
C ALA A 269 5.97 -1.21 -8.68
N LEU A 270 6.92 -1.36 -9.60
CA LEU A 270 7.11 -2.58 -10.36
C LEU A 270 8.06 -3.51 -9.59
N PRO A 271 7.64 -4.75 -9.28
CA PRO A 271 8.50 -5.74 -8.65
C PRO A 271 9.77 -5.99 -9.46
N GLU A 272 10.92 -5.98 -8.77
CA GLU A 272 12.22 -6.17 -9.43
C GLU A 272 12.41 -7.65 -9.77
N PRO A 273 12.83 -7.98 -11.00
CA PRO A 273 13.15 -9.36 -11.35
C PRO A 273 14.31 -9.93 -10.51
N ARG A 274 14.17 -11.15 -9.98
CA ARG A 274 15.17 -11.75 -9.08
C ARG A 274 16.54 -11.96 -9.73
N PHE A 275 16.60 -12.10 -11.06
CA PHE A 275 17.86 -12.27 -11.80
C PHE A 275 18.87 -11.15 -11.53
N LEU A 276 18.40 -9.93 -11.21
CA LEU A 276 19.28 -8.79 -10.91
C LEU A 276 20.12 -9.01 -9.65
N SER A 277 19.51 -9.60 -8.62
CA SER A 277 20.19 -9.97 -7.37
C SER A 277 21.11 -11.19 -7.55
N ALA A 278 20.67 -12.17 -8.35
CA ALA A 278 21.49 -13.34 -8.69
C ALA A 278 22.79 -12.94 -9.39
N TRP A 279 22.74 -11.93 -10.26
CA TRP A 279 23.89 -11.46 -11.01
C TRP A 279 25.05 -10.99 -10.12
N ASP A 280 24.74 -10.40 -8.96
CA ASP A 280 25.75 -9.91 -8.00
C ASP A 280 26.54 -11.05 -7.36
N THR A 281 25.95 -12.25 -7.29
CA THR A 281 26.53 -13.41 -6.61
C THR A 281 27.12 -14.44 -7.57
N ALA A 282 26.58 -14.53 -8.79
CA ALA A 282 26.76 -15.69 -9.65
C ALA A 282 27.61 -15.44 -10.90
N ALA A 283 27.85 -14.20 -11.32
CA ALA A 283 28.46 -13.95 -12.62
C ALA A 283 30.00 -14.05 -12.60
N PRO A 284 30.63 -15.15 -13.10
CA PRO A 284 32.01 -15.06 -13.53
C PRO A 284 32.11 -14.11 -14.74
N PRO A 285 33.27 -13.46 -14.97
CA PRO A 285 33.54 -12.77 -16.22
C PRO A 285 33.21 -13.68 -17.43
N PRO A 286 32.60 -13.16 -18.51
CA PRO A 286 32.61 -11.76 -18.96
C PRO A 286 31.31 -10.95 -18.71
N TYR A 287 30.37 -11.44 -17.90
CA TYR A 287 29.06 -10.81 -17.75
C TYR A 287 29.10 -9.56 -16.85
N THR A 288 28.77 -8.37 -17.38
CA THR A 288 28.43 -7.19 -16.57
C THR A 288 26.96 -7.21 -16.20
N LYS A 289 26.63 -6.87 -14.96
CA LYS A 289 25.24 -6.69 -14.51
C LYS A 289 24.51 -5.74 -15.46
N PRO A 290 23.33 -6.13 -15.98
CA PRO A 290 22.58 -5.27 -16.87
C PRO A 290 22.10 -4.02 -16.13
N LEU A 291 22.06 -2.90 -16.82
CA LEU A 291 21.45 -1.69 -16.29
C LEU A 291 19.96 -1.94 -16.08
N TYR A 292 19.49 -1.76 -14.86
CA TYR A 292 18.07 -1.83 -14.52
C TYR A 292 17.68 -0.59 -13.74
N GLU A 293 16.57 0.02 -14.15
CA GLU A 293 16.02 1.21 -13.54
C GLU A 293 14.68 0.85 -12.90
N PRO A 294 14.59 0.82 -11.55
CA PRO A 294 13.34 0.50 -10.88
C PRO A 294 12.17 1.34 -11.39
N GLY A 295 11.07 0.67 -11.70
CA GLY A 295 9.92 1.26 -12.36
C GLY A 295 8.76 1.53 -11.42
N PHE A 296 7.98 2.56 -11.75
CA PHE A 296 6.70 2.86 -11.11
C PHE A 296 5.64 3.16 -12.18
N LEU A 297 4.39 2.83 -11.89
CA LEU A 297 3.24 3.19 -12.72
C LEU A 297 2.39 4.23 -12.00
N ALA A 298 2.19 5.38 -12.65
CA ALA A 298 1.30 6.43 -12.16
C ALA A 298 -0.03 6.42 -12.91
N THR A 299 -1.13 6.63 -12.17
CA THR A 299 -2.50 6.74 -12.70
C THR A 299 -3.01 8.18 -12.62
N TYR A 300 -4.06 8.51 -13.39
CA TYR A 300 -4.55 9.88 -13.53
C TYR A 300 -6.07 10.00 -13.49
N ARG A 301 -6.53 11.09 -12.87
CA ARG A 301 -7.95 11.47 -12.84
C ARG A 301 -8.45 12.06 -14.15
N ALA A 302 -7.58 12.77 -14.87
CA ALA A 302 -7.97 13.59 -16.02
C ALA A 302 -7.18 13.25 -17.28
N ALA A 303 -6.59 12.06 -17.35
CA ALA A 303 -5.90 11.55 -18.52
C ALA A 303 -6.16 10.06 -18.71
N ALA A 304 -6.40 9.66 -19.96
CA ALA A 304 -6.64 8.27 -20.35
C ALA A 304 -5.33 7.53 -20.67
N GLU A 305 -4.38 7.58 -19.73
CA GLU A 305 -3.11 6.89 -19.86
C GLU A 305 -2.56 6.48 -18.49
N LEU A 306 -1.56 5.60 -18.50
CA LEU A 306 -0.66 5.34 -17.39
C LEU A 306 0.71 5.92 -17.74
N SER A 307 1.50 6.38 -16.77
CA SER A 307 2.89 6.76 -17.03
C SER A 307 3.84 5.79 -16.37
N ILE A 308 4.91 5.44 -17.09
CA ILE A 308 6.03 4.67 -16.55
C ILE A 308 7.08 5.67 -16.07
N LEU A 309 7.33 5.66 -14.76
CA LEU A 309 8.35 6.47 -14.12
C LEU A 309 9.55 5.57 -13.79
N ARG A 310 10.76 6.10 -13.97
CA ARG A 310 12.01 5.37 -13.72
C ARG A 310 12.84 6.08 -12.66
N TYR A 311 13.32 5.32 -11.69
CA TYR A 311 14.26 5.79 -10.68
C TYR A 311 15.70 5.60 -11.14
N HIS A 312 16.48 6.66 -10.97
CA HIS A 312 17.91 6.71 -11.26
C HIS A 312 18.64 7.01 -9.96
N SER A 313 19.44 6.06 -9.47
CA SER A 313 20.13 6.19 -8.18
C SER A 313 21.29 7.19 -8.19
N ASP A 314 21.88 7.42 -9.36
CA ASP A 314 23.03 8.30 -9.57
C ASP A 314 24.19 8.02 -8.58
N GLU A 315 24.44 6.74 -8.28
CA GLU A 315 25.46 6.33 -7.30
C GLU A 315 26.90 6.72 -7.70
N GLY A 316 27.14 6.96 -8.99
CA GLY A 316 28.43 7.42 -9.50
C GLY A 316 28.73 8.90 -9.22
N ALA A 317 27.75 9.70 -8.80
CA ALA A 317 27.93 11.12 -8.51
C ALA A 317 28.37 11.38 -7.07
N SER A 318 29.10 12.48 -6.86
CA SER A 318 29.53 12.96 -5.54
C SER A 318 29.23 14.46 -5.38
N PRO A 319 28.22 14.86 -4.59
CA PRO A 319 27.30 14.00 -3.84
C PRO A 319 26.33 13.25 -4.75
N ARG A 320 25.74 12.15 -4.26
CA ARG A 320 24.70 11.39 -4.97
C ARG A 320 23.49 12.27 -5.24
N ARG A 321 22.95 12.22 -6.46
CA ARG A 321 21.87 13.08 -6.93
C ARG A 321 20.79 12.28 -7.66
N PRO A 322 20.14 11.32 -6.97
CA PRO A 322 19.13 10.49 -7.61
C PRO A 322 17.98 11.33 -8.19
N PHE A 323 17.34 10.81 -9.22
CA PHE A 323 16.27 11.53 -9.93
C PHE A 323 15.23 10.58 -10.52
N LEU A 324 14.11 11.15 -10.97
CA LEU A 324 13.08 10.44 -11.71
C LEU A 324 13.07 10.90 -13.16
N SER A 325 12.78 9.96 -14.06
CA SER A 325 12.45 10.25 -15.44
C SER A 325 11.10 9.61 -15.80
N ARG A 326 10.44 10.16 -16.81
CA ARG A 326 9.26 9.53 -17.44
C ARG A 326 9.74 8.79 -18.68
N SER A 327 9.75 7.46 -18.64
CA SER A 327 10.20 6.66 -19.78
C SER A 327 9.13 6.48 -20.85
N GLY A 328 7.85 6.62 -20.49
CA GLY A 328 6.76 6.50 -21.45
C GLY A 328 5.37 6.71 -20.87
N GLY A 329 4.36 6.53 -21.72
CA GLY A 329 2.96 6.53 -21.37
C GLY A 329 2.20 5.45 -22.14
N VAL A 330 1.26 4.78 -21.46
CA VAL A 330 0.45 3.69 -22.00
C VAL A 330 -0.99 4.19 -22.08
N ARG A 331 -1.51 4.38 -23.29
CA ARG A 331 -2.89 4.85 -23.46
C ARG A 331 -3.89 3.78 -23.06
N ILE A 332 -4.94 4.19 -22.34
CA ILE A 332 -6.06 3.33 -21.96
C ILE A 332 -7.06 3.34 -23.12
N ASN A 333 -6.93 2.36 -24.03
CA ASN A 333 -7.80 2.19 -25.18
C ASN A 333 -8.72 0.95 -25.09
N VAL A 334 -8.64 0.21 -23.98
CA VAL A 334 -9.48 -0.96 -23.68
C VAL A 334 -10.88 -0.58 -23.16
N SER A 335 -11.17 0.73 -23.03
CA SER A 335 -12.48 1.28 -22.67
C SER A 335 -12.76 2.56 -23.48
N SER A 336 -14.00 3.07 -23.44
CA SER A 336 -14.46 4.16 -24.33
C SER A 336 -13.84 5.54 -24.05
N LEU A 337 -13.50 5.84 -22.80
CA LEU A 337 -12.83 7.09 -22.41
C LEU A 337 -11.50 6.77 -21.73
N GLY A 338 -11.53 5.91 -20.70
CA GLY A 338 -10.34 5.45 -19.99
C GLY A 338 -9.73 6.49 -19.06
N ASP A 339 -10.41 7.62 -18.83
CA ASP A 339 -10.02 8.61 -17.84
C ASP A 339 -10.56 8.26 -16.45
N ASP A 340 -10.14 9.04 -15.46
CA ASP A 340 -10.44 8.81 -14.05
C ASP A 340 -9.95 7.44 -13.51
N SER A 341 -8.71 7.08 -13.87
CA SER A 341 -7.98 5.96 -13.31
C SER A 341 -7.51 6.26 -11.89
N ARG A 342 -7.72 5.31 -10.98
CA ARG A 342 -7.49 5.42 -9.54
C ARG A 342 -6.44 4.42 -9.09
N GLY A 343 -6.68 3.67 -8.01
CA GLY A 343 -5.68 2.74 -7.52
C GLY A 343 -5.33 1.65 -8.52
N ALA A 344 -4.07 1.24 -8.48
CA ALA A 344 -3.51 0.19 -9.31
C ALA A 344 -2.82 -0.86 -8.43
N ALA A 345 -2.76 -2.09 -8.93
CA ALA A 345 -2.07 -3.19 -8.28
C ALA A 345 -1.33 -4.03 -9.32
N VAL A 346 -0.14 -4.52 -8.94
CA VAL A 346 0.68 -5.41 -9.75
C VAL A 346 0.81 -6.74 -9.02
N ASP A 347 0.41 -7.82 -9.68
CA ASP A 347 0.54 -9.18 -9.17
C ASP A 347 1.78 -9.85 -9.78
N ALA A 348 2.72 -10.20 -8.91
CA ALA A 348 3.95 -10.91 -9.26
C ALA A 348 3.93 -12.40 -8.87
N THR A 349 2.81 -12.94 -8.40
CA THR A 349 2.74 -14.28 -7.79
C THR A 349 3.26 -15.37 -8.72
N GLU A 350 2.83 -15.38 -9.99
CA GLU A 350 3.27 -16.38 -10.97
C GLU A 350 4.75 -16.24 -11.32
N ARG A 351 5.25 -15.00 -11.46
CA ARG A 351 6.68 -14.76 -11.73
C ARG A 351 7.53 -15.21 -10.54
N LYS A 352 7.17 -14.82 -9.31
CA LYS A 352 7.87 -15.22 -8.09
C LYS A 352 7.86 -16.74 -7.91
N ALA A 353 6.77 -17.42 -8.26
CA ALA A 353 6.70 -18.88 -8.23
C ALA A 353 7.65 -19.54 -9.25
N CYS A 354 7.78 -18.97 -10.46
CA CYS A 354 8.77 -19.41 -11.44
C CYS A 354 10.20 -19.20 -10.91
N GLU A 355 10.52 -17.99 -10.43
CA GLU A 355 11.84 -17.64 -9.92
C GLU A 355 12.24 -18.43 -8.66
N ALA A 356 11.26 -18.86 -7.85
CA ALA A 356 11.49 -19.74 -6.70
C ALA A 356 11.86 -21.18 -7.11
N GLY A 357 11.50 -21.60 -8.32
CA GLY A 357 11.92 -22.88 -8.90
C GLY A 357 13.35 -22.89 -9.44
N CYS A 358 13.98 -21.73 -9.61
CA CYS A 358 15.35 -21.58 -10.05
C CYS A 358 16.33 -21.62 -8.87
N ALA A 359 17.57 -22.10 -9.11
CA ALA A 359 18.65 -21.91 -8.15
C ALA A 359 19.07 -20.42 -8.07
N GLU A 360 19.55 -19.96 -6.91
CA GLU A 360 19.94 -18.56 -6.72
C GLU A 360 21.00 -18.07 -7.69
N SER A 361 21.87 -18.96 -8.16
CA SER A 361 22.92 -18.65 -9.13
C SER A 361 22.55 -18.93 -10.58
N ASP A 362 21.35 -19.47 -10.85
CA ASP A 362 20.90 -19.85 -12.19
C ASP A 362 20.27 -18.66 -12.92
N VAL A 363 21.14 -17.78 -13.42
CA VAL A 363 20.75 -16.56 -14.13
C VAL A 363 19.92 -16.87 -15.39
N GLU A 364 20.21 -17.97 -16.10
CA GLU A 364 19.47 -18.34 -17.30
C GLU A 364 18.02 -18.69 -16.99
N CYS A 365 17.79 -19.52 -15.95
CA CYS A 365 16.45 -19.83 -15.46
C CYS A 365 15.70 -18.57 -15.00
N LEU A 366 16.38 -17.69 -14.25
CA LEU A 366 15.76 -16.47 -13.74
C LEU A 366 15.43 -15.46 -14.86
N LEU A 367 16.27 -15.34 -15.89
CA LEU A 367 15.99 -14.54 -17.09
C LEU A 367 14.78 -15.10 -17.85
N PHE A 368 14.68 -16.42 -17.99
CA PHE A 368 13.51 -17.07 -18.58
C PHE A 368 12.22 -16.70 -17.82
N CYS A 369 12.24 -16.81 -16.49
CA CYS A 369 11.08 -16.43 -15.66
C CYS A 369 10.71 -14.95 -15.83
N ALA A 370 11.69 -14.04 -15.82
CA ALA A 370 11.44 -12.60 -15.96
C ALA A 370 10.83 -12.23 -17.32
N THR A 371 11.28 -12.87 -18.40
CA THR A 371 10.88 -12.56 -19.78
C THR A 371 9.63 -13.33 -20.25
N SER A 372 9.42 -14.55 -19.74
CA SER A 372 8.34 -15.45 -20.19
C SER A 372 7.12 -15.45 -19.28
N VAL A 373 7.25 -14.98 -18.04
CA VAL A 373 6.14 -14.88 -17.08
C VAL A 373 5.85 -13.40 -16.82
N PRO A 374 4.86 -12.79 -17.48
CA PRO A 374 4.52 -11.38 -17.27
C PRO A 374 3.98 -11.16 -15.86
N LEU A 375 4.17 -9.95 -15.33
CA LEU A 375 3.40 -9.51 -14.16
C LEU A 375 1.99 -9.14 -14.64
N ARG A 376 0.99 -9.34 -13.79
CA ARG A 376 -0.38 -8.91 -14.11
C ARG A 376 -0.65 -7.54 -13.52
N LEU A 377 -1.25 -6.66 -14.31
CA LEU A 377 -1.60 -5.29 -13.93
C LEU A 377 -3.12 -5.15 -13.82
N TYR A 378 -3.56 -4.49 -12.75
CA TYR A 378 -4.96 -4.18 -12.53
C TYR A 378 -5.12 -2.70 -12.15
N VAL A 379 -6.05 -1.99 -12.79
CA VAL A 379 -6.31 -0.57 -12.51
C VAL A 379 -7.80 -0.34 -12.33
N ALA A 380 -8.18 0.30 -11.21
CA ALA A 380 -9.55 0.76 -11.02
C ALA A 380 -9.78 2.00 -11.87
N ASN A 381 -10.78 1.97 -12.73
CA ASN A 381 -11.16 3.10 -13.57
C ASN A 381 -12.59 3.54 -13.23
N ARG A 382 -12.81 4.84 -13.05
CA ARG A 382 -14.14 5.38 -12.68
C ARG A 382 -14.94 5.87 -13.90
N ALA A 383 -14.28 6.18 -15.03
CA ALA A 383 -14.94 6.66 -16.24
C ALA A 383 -14.45 5.94 -17.53
N PRO A 384 -15.18 4.91 -18.03
CA PRO A 384 -16.31 4.25 -17.39
C PRO A 384 -15.88 3.40 -16.18
N PRO A 385 -16.80 3.05 -15.26
CA PRO A 385 -16.50 2.18 -14.13
C PRO A 385 -16.06 0.78 -14.59
N ALA A 386 -14.78 0.45 -14.39
CA ALA A 386 -14.20 -0.81 -14.83
C ALA A 386 -12.96 -1.19 -14.01
N LEU A 387 -12.64 -2.48 -14.02
CA LEU A 387 -11.32 -3.00 -13.70
C LEU A 387 -10.57 -3.17 -15.02
N ILE A 388 -9.59 -2.30 -15.28
CA ILE A 388 -8.68 -2.45 -16.42
C ILE A 388 -7.68 -3.55 -16.08
N ILE A 389 -7.39 -4.41 -17.06
CA ILE A 389 -6.46 -5.53 -16.94
C ILE A 389 -5.36 -5.33 -17.97
N GLY A 390 -4.13 -5.60 -17.56
CA GLY A 390 -2.96 -5.58 -18.42
C GLY A 390 -1.88 -6.55 -17.96
N GLU A 391 -0.78 -6.54 -18.70
CA GLU A 391 0.41 -7.34 -18.47
C GLU A 391 1.64 -6.45 -18.53
N ILE A 392 2.66 -6.83 -17.77
CA ILE A 392 3.95 -6.15 -17.72
C ILE A 392 5.04 -7.17 -18.00
N THR A 393 5.72 -7.01 -19.13
CA THR A 393 6.76 -7.93 -19.60
C THR A 393 8.12 -7.29 -19.41
N THR A 394 9.08 -8.05 -18.87
CA THR A 394 10.48 -7.59 -18.83
C THR A 394 11.12 -7.81 -20.19
N ILE A 395 11.61 -6.73 -20.79
CA ILE A 395 12.34 -6.69 -22.05
C ILE A 395 13.82 -6.56 -21.75
N LEU A 396 14.64 -7.35 -22.45
CA LEU A 396 16.09 -7.32 -22.37
C LEU A 396 16.62 -6.57 -23.60
N ALA A 397 17.54 -5.63 -23.38
CA ALA A 397 18.35 -5.07 -24.45
C ALA A 397 19.65 -5.86 -24.57
N GLU A 398 19.93 -6.36 -25.77
CA GLU A 398 21.10 -7.20 -26.04
C GLU A 398 22.03 -6.50 -27.02
N GLU A 399 23.33 -6.62 -26.78
CA GLU A 399 24.40 -6.21 -27.69
C GLU A 399 25.19 -7.46 -28.07
N GLU A 400 25.40 -7.70 -29.37
CA GLU A 400 26.28 -8.80 -29.81
C GLU A 400 27.71 -8.50 -29.38
N ASP A 401 28.33 -9.40 -28.60
CA ASP A 401 29.75 -9.32 -28.30
C ASP A 401 30.55 -9.93 -29.47
N PRO A 402 31.31 -9.11 -30.24
CA PRO A 402 32.03 -9.59 -31.41
C PRO A 402 33.14 -10.60 -31.07
N ALA A 403 33.63 -10.61 -29.82
CA ALA A 403 34.72 -11.48 -29.39
C ALA A 403 34.24 -12.88 -29.01
N SER A 404 33.05 -12.98 -28.42
CA SER A 404 32.49 -14.24 -27.94
C SER A 404 31.39 -14.81 -28.85
N GLY A 405 30.78 -13.97 -29.69
CA GLY A 405 29.65 -14.34 -30.54
C GLY A 405 28.34 -14.55 -29.78
N PHE A 406 28.30 -14.22 -28.49
CA PHE A 406 27.09 -14.30 -27.66
C PHE A 406 26.43 -12.93 -27.49
N ALA A 407 25.10 -12.94 -27.37
CA ALA A 407 24.33 -11.75 -27.00
C ALA A 407 24.60 -11.40 -25.54
N LYS A 408 25.08 -10.18 -25.31
CA LYS A 408 25.31 -9.62 -23.97
C LYS A 408 24.11 -8.78 -23.57
N VAL A 409 23.45 -9.14 -22.47
CA VAL A 409 22.39 -8.31 -21.90
C VAL A 409 23.01 -7.01 -21.35
N THR A 410 22.60 -5.87 -21.90
CA THR A 410 23.11 -4.54 -21.54
C THR A 410 22.16 -3.80 -20.61
N SER A 411 20.84 -3.97 -20.79
CA SER A 411 19.84 -3.40 -19.90
C SER A 411 18.58 -4.26 -19.85
N ALA A 412 17.75 -4.02 -18.85
CA ALA A 412 16.42 -4.60 -18.72
C ALA A 412 15.42 -3.53 -18.31
N PHE A 413 14.21 -3.60 -18.87
CA PHE A 413 13.13 -2.67 -18.56
C PHE A 413 11.77 -3.32 -18.79
N GLU A 414 10.74 -2.79 -18.18
CA GLU A 414 9.36 -3.25 -18.35
C GLU A 414 8.65 -2.54 -19.50
N ASP A 415 7.94 -3.33 -20.30
CA ASP A 415 6.91 -2.89 -21.22
C ASP A 415 5.53 -3.25 -20.68
N VAL A 416 4.53 -2.40 -20.95
CA VAL A 416 3.19 -2.50 -20.36
C VAL A 416 2.13 -2.54 -21.45
N ILE A 417 1.29 -3.57 -21.41
CA ILE A 417 0.23 -3.79 -22.40
C ILE A 417 -1.10 -3.92 -21.67
N LEU A 418 -2.10 -3.13 -22.06
CA LEU A 418 -3.46 -3.26 -21.55
C LEU A 418 -4.24 -4.23 -22.44
N THR A 419 -4.81 -5.27 -21.84
CA THR A 419 -5.39 -6.40 -22.57
C THR A 419 -6.92 -6.44 -22.51
N GLY A 420 -7.53 -5.81 -21.50
CA GLY A 420 -8.99 -5.77 -21.40
C GLY A 420 -9.52 -4.90 -20.27
N ALA A 421 -10.84 -4.90 -20.14
CA ALA A 421 -11.55 -4.25 -19.06
C ALA A 421 -12.78 -5.06 -18.64
N VAL A 422 -13.01 -5.16 -17.34
CA VAL A 422 -14.19 -5.81 -16.75
C VAL A 422 -15.10 -4.72 -16.19
N PRO A 423 -16.36 -4.62 -16.63
CA PRO A 423 -17.29 -3.62 -16.11
C PRO A 423 -17.50 -3.77 -14.61
N LEU A 424 -17.44 -2.64 -13.89
CA LEU A 424 -17.78 -2.54 -12.47
C LEU A 424 -18.99 -1.62 -12.29
N THR A 425 -19.42 -1.41 -11.04
CA THR A 425 -20.35 -0.33 -10.69
C THR A 425 -19.61 0.98 -10.43
N PHE A 426 -20.37 2.07 -10.34
CA PHE A 426 -19.83 3.41 -10.12
C PHE A 426 -18.98 3.52 -8.84
N GLY A 427 -17.92 4.33 -8.92
CA GLY A 427 -17.07 4.65 -7.77
C GLY A 427 -15.87 3.73 -7.56
N ALA A 428 -15.40 3.01 -8.58
CA ALA A 428 -14.13 2.31 -8.54
C ALA A 428 -13.00 3.26 -8.09
N SER A 429 -12.23 2.85 -7.08
CA SER A 429 -11.35 3.76 -6.33
C SER A 429 -10.00 3.16 -5.97
N ARG A 430 -9.95 1.86 -5.66
CA ARG A 430 -8.70 1.17 -5.30
C ARG A 430 -8.75 -0.27 -5.79
N VAL A 431 -7.57 -0.82 -6.09
CA VAL A 431 -7.38 -2.24 -6.37
C VAL A 431 -6.28 -2.76 -5.46
N ALA A 432 -6.41 -3.99 -4.98
CA ALA A 432 -5.32 -4.69 -4.31
C ALA A 432 -5.33 -6.18 -4.67
N VAL A 433 -4.14 -6.79 -4.62
CA VAL A 433 -3.96 -8.23 -4.72
C VAL A 433 -4.05 -8.82 -3.32
N GLY A 434 -4.87 -9.86 -3.14
CA GLY A 434 -5.03 -10.56 -1.87
C GLY A 434 -5.20 -12.06 -2.09
N HIS A 435 -5.34 -12.79 -0.98
CA HIS A 435 -5.53 -14.24 -1.02
C HIS A 435 -6.87 -14.64 -0.39
N VAL A 436 -7.53 -15.61 -1.01
CA VAL A 436 -8.64 -16.36 -0.41
C VAL A 436 -8.16 -17.76 -0.06
N ILE A 437 -8.85 -18.41 0.87
CA ILE A 437 -8.72 -19.86 1.05
C ILE A 437 -9.88 -20.49 0.28
N ASP A 438 -9.57 -21.34 -0.71
CA ASP A 438 -10.58 -21.99 -1.53
C ASP A 438 -11.26 -23.16 -0.80
N GLU A 439 -12.26 -23.78 -1.45
CA GLU A 439 -12.99 -24.92 -0.87
C GLU A 439 -12.09 -26.12 -0.53
N ALA A 440 -10.94 -26.24 -1.19
CA ALA A 440 -9.94 -27.28 -0.91
C ALA A 440 -9.00 -26.92 0.25
N GLY A 441 -9.09 -25.69 0.78
CA GLY A 441 -8.19 -25.18 1.82
C GLY A 441 -6.90 -24.57 1.26
N GLU A 442 -6.80 -24.40 -0.06
CA GLU A 442 -5.61 -23.87 -0.71
C GLU A 442 -5.70 -22.35 -0.85
N ARG A 443 -4.54 -21.68 -0.75
CA ARG A 443 -4.48 -20.23 -0.96
C ARG A 443 -4.58 -19.93 -2.45
N ARG A 444 -5.51 -19.05 -2.82
CA ARG A 444 -5.69 -18.57 -4.20
C ARG A 444 -5.62 -17.06 -4.27
N VAL A 445 -4.92 -16.54 -5.27
CA VAL A 445 -4.86 -15.10 -5.53
C VAL A 445 -6.23 -14.62 -6.02
N ARG A 446 -6.64 -13.46 -5.53
CA ARG A 446 -7.81 -12.70 -5.98
C ARG A 446 -7.49 -11.22 -6.06
N ILE A 447 -8.17 -10.55 -6.97
CA ILE A 447 -8.06 -9.11 -7.16
C ILE A 447 -9.30 -8.45 -6.57
N PHE A 448 -9.08 -7.52 -5.64
CA PHE A 448 -10.15 -6.83 -4.93
C PHE A 448 -10.26 -5.40 -5.44
N ALA A 449 -11.32 -5.09 -6.18
CA ALA A 449 -11.61 -3.76 -6.68
C ALA A 449 -12.67 -3.06 -5.83
N VAL A 450 -12.29 -1.99 -5.14
CA VAL A 450 -13.15 -1.23 -4.23
C VAL A 450 -13.97 -0.19 -5.01
N ALA A 451 -15.29 -0.28 -4.92
CA ALA A 451 -16.23 0.70 -5.43
C ALA A 451 -16.81 1.55 -4.29
N PHE A 452 -16.13 2.66 -3.98
CA PHE A 452 -16.40 3.57 -2.87
C PHE A 452 -17.87 4.02 -2.81
N ASP A 453 -18.38 4.56 -3.91
CA ASP A 453 -19.74 5.12 -3.94
C ASP A 453 -20.82 4.03 -3.90
N SER A 454 -20.54 2.87 -4.51
CA SER A 454 -21.47 1.74 -4.57
C SER A 454 -21.51 0.91 -3.27
N ARG A 455 -20.55 1.09 -2.36
CA ARG A 455 -20.40 0.29 -1.12
C ARG A 455 -20.09 -1.18 -1.40
N LEU A 456 -19.39 -1.47 -2.49
CA LEU A 456 -19.09 -2.81 -2.95
C LEU A 456 -17.58 -3.02 -3.06
N ILE A 457 -17.14 -4.27 -2.86
CA ILE A 457 -15.83 -4.74 -3.29
C ILE A 457 -16.06 -5.90 -4.25
N PHE A 458 -15.53 -5.79 -5.46
CA PHE A 458 -15.57 -6.85 -6.46
C PHE A 458 -14.37 -7.76 -6.29
N VAL A 459 -14.61 -9.06 -6.23
CA VAL A 459 -13.58 -10.09 -6.16
C VAL A 459 -13.44 -10.72 -7.54
N TYR A 460 -12.33 -10.45 -8.20
CA TYR A 460 -12.01 -10.95 -9.53
C TYR A 460 -11.03 -12.11 -9.43
N ASP A 461 -11.37 -13.23 -10.07
CA ASP A 461 -10.50 -14.38 -10.24
C ASP A 461 -9.66 -14.19 -11.51
N PRO A 462 -8.33 -14.01 -11.38
CA PRO A 462 -7.46 -13.76 -12.52
C PRO A 462 -7.24 -14.99 -13.41
N VAL A 463 -7.48 -16.20 -12.90
CA VAL A 463 -7.36 -17.45 -13.67
C VAL A 463 -8.63 -17.71 -14.47
N ALA A 464 -9.79 -17.56 -13.83
CA ALA A 464 -11.08 -17.73 -14.49
C ALA A 464 -11.51 -16.50 -15.32
N SER A 465 -10.74 -15.40 -15.25
CA SER A 465 -10.98 -14.14 -15.93
C SER A 465 -12.38 -13.56 -15.73
N ARG A 466 -12.90 -13.64 -14.50
CA ARG A 466 -14.27 -13.18 -14.17
C ARG A 466 -14.39 -12.66 -12.74
N VAL A 467 -15.39 -11.80 -12.52
CA VAL A 467 -15.85 -11.48 -11.16
C VAL A 467 -16.48 -12.74 -10.57
N GLU A 468 -15.90 -13.24 -9.49
CA GLU A 468 -16.36 -14.43 -8.79
C GLU A 468 -17.39 -14.08 -7.72
N SER A 469 -17.17 -12.99 -6.98
CA SER A 469 -18.08 -12.54 -5.93
C SER A 469 -18.10 -11.02 -5.77
N VAL A 470 -19.12 -10.51 -5.09
CA VAL A 470 -19.28 -9.10 -4.78
C VAL A 470 -19.61 -8.96 -3.29
N ILE A 471 -18.68 -8.37 -2.55
CA ILE A 471 -18.80 -8.16 -1.12
C ILE A 471 -19.57 -6.86 -0.90
N ARG A 472 -20.67 -6.93 -0.13
CA ARG A 472 -21.38 -5.75 0.35
C ARG A 472 -20.72 -5.22 1.61
N THR A 473 -20.47 -3.92 1.61
CA THR A 473 -19.82 -3.22 2.72
C THR A 473 -20.72 -2.07 3.21
N GLY A 474 -20.26 -1.32 4.21
CA GLY A 474 -20.91 -0.07 4.62
C GLY A 474 -20.56 1.12 3.73
N ARG A 475 -20.81 2.35 4.21
CA ARG A 475 -20.52 3.56 3.43
C ARG A 475 -19.01 3.81 3.31
N GLY A 476 -18.60 4.28 2.13
CA GLY A 476 -17.23 4.71 1.86
C GLY A 476 -16.14 3.68 2.15
N PRO A 477 -16.25 2.41 1.68
CA PRO A 477 -15.10 1.51 1.71
C PRO A 477 -13.97 2.15 0.90
N HIS A 478 -12.78 2.27 1.49
CA HIS A 478 -11.68 3.00 0.86
C HIS A 478 -10.35 2.25 1.01
N ALA A 479 -9.93 2.03 2.25
CA ALA A 479 -8.71 1.30 2.54
C ALA A 479 -9.00 -0.20 2.65
N ILE A 480 -8.08 -1.03 2.17
CA ILE A 480 -8.17 -2.48 2.33
C ILE A 480 -6.81 -3.05 2.68
N ALA A 481 -6.79 -4.06 3.55
CA ALA A 481 -5.60 -4.83 3.88
C ALA A 481 -5.97 -6.29 4.15
N PHE A 482 -5.01 -7.19 3.94
CA PHE A 482 -5.24 -8.64 4.04
C PHE A 482 -4.44 -9.24 5.18
N ASP A 483 -5.03 -10.23 5.83
CA ASP A 483 -4.40 -11.06 6.85
C ASP A 483 -4.75 -12.51 6.55
N THR A 484 -3.82 -13.21 5.91
CA THR A 484 -3.98 -14.59 5.47
C THR A 484 -2.87 -15.42 6.09
N GLY A 485 -3.22 -16.41 6.90
CA GLY A 485 -2.25 -17.12 7.71
C GLY A 485 -2.72 -18.52 8.10
N GLY A 486 -2.01 -19.10 9.07
CA GLY A 486 -2.44 -20.28 9.80
C GLY A 486 -2.19 -20.04 11.28
N GLU A 487 -3.17 -20.36 12.12
CA GLU A 487 -3.09 -20.26 13.58
C GLU A 487 -3.60 -21.57 14.18
N GLY A 488 -2.74 -22.25 14.95
CA GLY A 488 -3.02 -23.60 15.43
C GLY A 488 -3.25 -24.59 14.28
N ASP A 489 -4.38 -25.30 14.31
CA ASP A 489 -4.76 -26.32 13.31
C ASP A 489 -5.52 -25.73 12.10
N GLY A 490 -5.79 -24.41 12.08
CA GLY A 490 -6.67 -23.78 11.10
C GLY A 490 -5.98 -22.70 10.26
N ALA A 491 -6.15 -22.79 8.94
CA ALA A 491 -5.84 -21.67 8.04
C ALA A 491 -6.97 -20.63 8.08
N TYR A 492 -6.64 -19.34 7.97
CA TYR A 492 -7.62 -18.24 7.95
C TYR A 492 -7.27 -17.23 6.84
N SER A 493 -8.28 -16.50 6.37
CA SER A 493 -8.06 -15.33 5.53
C SER A 493 -9.10 -14.25 5.81
N PHE A 494 -8.63 -13.06 6.18
CA PHE A 494 -9.46 -11.90 6.46
C PHE A 494 -9.07 -10.72 5.57
N LEU A 495 -10.10 -9.97 5.17
CA LEU A 495 -9.96 -8.66 4.56
C LEU A 495 -10.47 -7.60 5.54
N TYR A 496 -9.57 -6.69 5.93
CA TYR A 496 -9.91 -5.50 6.70
C TYR A 496 -10.25 -4.36 5.76
N VAL A 497 -11.36 -3.67 6.00
CA VAL A 497 -11.88 -2.58 5.16
C VAL A 497 -12.03 -1.32 5.99
N GLY A 498 -11.25 -0.29 5.67
CA GLY A 498 -11.40 1.04 6.25
C GLY A 498 -12.61 1.75 5.66
N HIS A 499 -13.61 2.01 6.49
CA HIS A 499 -14.80 2.76 6.14
C HIS A 499 -14.57 4.24 6.36
N PHE A 500 -14.11 4.92 5.32
CA PHE A 500 -13.75 6.33 5.34
C PHE A 500 -14.89 7.20 5.85
N THR A 501 -16.10 7.06 5.30
CA THR A 501 -17.21 7.94 5.66
C THR A 501 -17.65 7.76 7.11
N ASP A 502 -17.68 6.52 7.60
CA ASP A 502 -18.29 6.20 8.90
C ASP A 502 -17.26 5.89 10.00
N SER A 503 -15.96 6.10 9.73
CA SER A 503 -14.88 6.02 10.70
C SER A 503 -14.83 4.70 11.51
N TYR A 504 -14.83 3.57 10.81
CA TYR A 504 -14.65 2.24 11.42
C TYR A 504 -13.87 1.29 10.49
N ILE A 505 -13.49 0.11 11.00
CA ILE A 505 -12.94 -0.98 10.18
C ILE A 505 -13.94 -2.14 10.12
N GLY A 506 -14.25 -2.59 8.92
CA GLY A 506 -14.98 -3.83 8.67
C GLY A 506 -14.05 -5.02 8.51
N VAL A 507 -14.47 -6.21 8.91
CA VAL A 507 -13.74 -7.46 8.64
C VAL A 507 -14.61 -8.39 7.80
N VAL A 508 -14.06 -8.82 6.68
CA VAL A 508 -14.67 -9.71 5.71
C VAL A 508 -13.97 -11.05 5.75
N ASP A 509 -14.76 -12.12 5.72
CA ASP A 509 -14.26 -13.48 5.65
C ASP A 509 -13.91 -13.85 4.20
N LEU A 510 -12.68 -14.33 3.99
CA LEU A 510 -12.15 -14.78 2.71
C LEU A 510 -11.86 -16.29 2.66
N ASP A 511 -12.41 -17.07 3.60
CA ASP A 511 -12.31 -18.53 3.62
C ASP A 511 -13.58 -19.18 3.04
N MET A 512 -13.48 -19.72 1.83
CA MET A 512 -14.59 -20.35 1.09
C MET A 512 -15.14 -21.60 1.78
N ARG A 513 -14.39 -22.19 2.71
CA ARG A 513 -14.86 -23.34 3.51
C ARG A 513 -15.96 -22.92 4.49
N ARG A 514 -16.07 -21.61 4.81
CA ARG A 514 -17.02 -21.01 5.75
C ARG A 514 -18.24 -20.45 5.03
N LEU A 515 -19.13 -21.34 4.60
CA LEU A 515 -20.28 -20.99 3.75
C LEU A 515 -21.24 -19.93 4.36
N GLN A 516 -21.25 -19.76 5.69
CA GLN A 516 -22.11 -18.77 6.35
C GLN A 516 -21.55 -17.34 6.32
N THR A 517 -20.24 -17.19 6.23
CA THR A 517 -19.55 -15.91 6.41
C THR A 517 -18.72 -15.49 5.21
N PHE A 518 -18.29 -16.43 4.35
CA PHE A 518 -17.49 -16.14 3.16
C PHE A 518 -18.07 -15.00 2.32
N GLY A 519 -17.21 -14.05 1.95
CA GLY A 519 -17.58 -12.90 1.12
C GLY A 519 -18.51 -11.90 1.80
N SER A 520 -18.69 -12.00 3.13
CA SER A 520 -19.52 -11.09 3.91
C SER A 520 -18.73 -10.42 5.02
N MET A 521 -19.07 -9.15 5.27
CA MET A 521 -18.56 -8.45 6.44
C MET A 521 -19.29 -8.95 7.69
N PHE A 522 -18.55 -9.56 8.61
CA PHE A 522 -19.12 -10.23 9.79
C PHE A 522 -18.73 -9.57 11.11
N LEU A 523 -17.69 -8.72 11.11
CA LEU A 523 -17.24 -7.97 12.28
C LEU A 523 -17.05 -6.49 11.92
N THR A 524 -17.42 -5.62 12.85
CA THR A 524 -17.16 -4.17 12.81
C THR A 524 -16.27 -3.82 13.99
N VAL A 525 -15.19 -3.07 13.76
CA VAL A 525 -14.19 -2.67 14.76
C VAL A 525 -14.17 -1.15 14.86
N GLY A 526 -14.35 -0.64 16.08
CA GLY A 526 -14.58 0.78 16.33
C GLY A 526 -16.04 1.17 16.10
N LYS A 527 -16.53 2.10 16.93
CA LYS A 527 -17.90 2.60 16.81
C LYS A 527 -18.04 3.45 15.54
N PRO A 528 -18.97 3.14 14.63
CA PRO A 528 -19.23 3.99 13.48
C PRO A 528 -19.63 5.41 13.90
N VAL A 529 -18.91 6.40 13.38
CA VAL A 529 -19.16 7.83 13.58
C VAL A 529 -19.24 8.47 12.20
N PRO A 530 -20.44 8.85 11.74
CA PRO A 530 -20.59 9.54 10.46
C PRO A 530 -20.07 10.99 10.58
N PRO A 531 -19.69 11.64 9.46
CA PRO A 531 -19.13 12.99 9.46
C PRO A 531 -20.16 13.99 9.99
N ARG A 532 -19.70 15.11 10.59
CA ARG A 532 -20.63 16.12 11.14
C ARG A 532 -21.62 16.66 10.12
N GLU A 533 -21.21 16.79 8.86
CA GLU A 533 -22.06 17.32 7.78
C GLU A 533 -23.21 16.38 7.38
N SER A 534 -23.18 15.12 7.81
CA SER A 534 -24.19 14.10 7.49
C SER A 534 -25.23 13.88 8.60
N LYS A 535 -25.22 14.76 9.61
CA LYS A 535 -25.94 14.64 10.89
C LYS A 535 -27.18 15.53 10.99
#